data_AF-A0A9E5DT75-F1
#
_entry.id   AF-A0A9E5DT75-F1
#
_cell.length_a   1.000
_cell.length_b   1.000
_cell.length_c   1.000
_cell.angle_alpha   90.00
_cell.angle_beta   90.00
_cell.angle_gamma   90.00
#
_symmetry.space_group_name_H-M   'P 1'
#
loop_
_entity.id
_entity.type
_entity.pdbx_description
1 polymer ?
#
loop_
_entity_poly.entity_id
_entity_poly.type
_entity_poly.pdbx_seq_one_letter_code
_entity_poly.pdbx_strand_id
1 'polypeptide(L)'
;MKLWLRKGGPCAAGTPAVTAAVRRVGGWVGPLVAAPNLPRDADVVSEEDLQVYAQALRRNGFCGPDPDYMNDAANATVGTGAPAVLSLPVLFLHARYDDVCETRHSQLADAIRARCPDLTERIIATGHGLAQEQPRAVHAALAQWLAARVASAGPAPASSP
;
A
#
# COMPACT_ATOMS: atom_id res chain seq x y z
N MET A 1 4.87 16.22 1.10
CA MET A 1 4.29 15.38 0.02
C MET A 1 5.36 14.85 -0.94
N LYS A 2 6.12 15.70 -1.65
CA LYS A 2 7.15 15.26 -2.62
C LYS A 2 8.18 14.25 -2.08
N LEU A 3 8.48 14.31 -0.78
CA LEU A 3 9.39 13.38 -0.11
C LEU A 3 8.93 11.91 -0.17
N TRP A 4 7.61 11.67 -0.15
CA TRP A 4 7.03 10.32 -0.06
C TRP A 4 6.54 9.77 -1.42
N LEU A 5 6.35 10.63 -2.41
CA LEU A 5 5.95 10.23 -3.77
C LEU A 5 7.20 10.06 -4.64
N ARG A 6 7.90 8.95 -4.43
CA ARG A 6 9.18 8.64 -5.08
C ARG A 6 9.13 7.28 -5.73
N LYS A 7 9.70 7.18 -6.92
CA LYS A 7 9.74 5.92 -7.67
C LYS A 7 10.60 4.90 -6.96
N GLY A 8 10.12 3.66 -6.86
CA GLY A 8 10.93 2.55 -6.41
C GLY A 8 11.97 2.12 -7.44
N GLY A 9 13.04 1.48 -6.97
CA GLY A 9 14.05 0.95 -7.86
C GLY A 9 14.95 -0.09 -7.19
N PRO A 10 15.82 -0.76 -7.96
CA PRO A 10 16.67 -1.85 -7.48
C PRO A 10 17.56 -1.45 -6.29
N CYS A 11 17.97 -0.17 -6.21
CA CYS A 11 18.83 0.31 -5.14
C CYS A 11 18.18 0.28 -3.75
N ALA A 12 16.84 0.30 -3.68
CA ALA A 12 16.11 0.20 -2.41
C ALA A 12 15.93 -1.27 -1.97
N ALA A 13 15.94 -2.20 -2.92
CA ALA A 13 15.64 -3.60 -2.65
C ALA A 13 16.69 -4.23 -1.71
N GLY A 14 16.22 -4.89 -0.66
CA GLY A 14 17.07 -5.56 0.33
C GLY A 14 17.76 -4.63 1.33
N THR A 15 17.47 -3.33 1.29
CA THR A 15 17.95 -2.36 2.29
C THR A 15 16.85 -2.02 3.28
N PRO A 16 17.17 -1.70 4.55
CA PRO A 16 16.16 -1.22 5.48
C PRO A 16 15.52 0.07 4.97
N ALA A 17 14.18 0.11 4.90
CA ALA A 17 13.46 1.32 4.54
C ALA A 17 13.83 2.50 5.43
N VAL A 18 13.82 3.70 4.86
CA VAL A 18 14.06 4.95 5.60
C VAL A 18 13.12 5.13 6.79
N THR A 19 11.90 4.57 6.69
CA THR A 19 10.89 4.57 7.76
C THR A 19 11.35 3.82 9.02
N ALA A 20 12.22 2.82 8.88
CA ALA A 20 12.76 2.05 10.00
C ALA A 20 13.66 2.89 10.93
N ALA A 21 14.18 4.02 10.46
CA ALA A 21 15.03 4.91 11.24
C ALA A 21 14.28 6.11 11.85
N VAL A 22 13.03 6.39 11.44
CA VAL A 22 12.30 7.65 11.75
C VAL A 22 12.28 7.96 13.24
N ARG A 23 11.98 6.97 14.10
CA ARG A 23 11.98 7.18 15.56
C ARG A 23 13.37 7.50 16.10
N ARG A 24 14.40 6.79 15.62
CA ARG A 24 15.79 6.96 16.06
C ARG A 24 16.34 8.34 15.70
N VAL A 25 15.95 8.87 14.54
CA VAL A 25 16.43 10.17 14.05
C VAL A 25 15.58 11.35 14.52
N GLY A 26 14.52 11.11 15.31
CA GLY A 26 13.69 12.18 15.90
C GLY A 26 12.56 12.67 14.99
N GLY A 27 12.19 11.94 13.95
CA GLY A 27 11.07 12.28 13.06
C GLY A 27 11.38 12.09 11.58
N TRP A 28 10.39 12.39 10.72
CA TRP A 28 10.47 12.18 9.27
C TRP A 28 11.57 12.95 8.55
N VAL A 29 12.04 14.05 9.14
CA VAL A 29 13.07 14.94 8.55
C VAL A 29 14.30 15.06 9.45
N GLY A 30 14.42 14.15 10.43
CA GLY A 30 15.52 14.14 11.38
C GLY A 30 15.72 15.48 12.10
N PRO A 31 16.94 16.04 12.14
CA PRO A 31 17.24 17.31 12.81
C PRO A 31 16.78 18.55 12.04
N LEU A 32 16.20 18.40 10.84
CA LEU A 32 15.78 19.55 10.03
C LEU A 32 14.52 20.21 10.62
N VAL A 33 14.49 21.54 10.59
CA VAL A 33 13.36 22.36 11.09
C VAL A 33 12.12 22.23 10.19
N ALA A 34 12.30 21.89 8.91
CA ALA A 34 11.23 21.68 7.95
C ALA A 34 11.63 20.65 6.90
N ALA A 35 10.62 20.07 6.23
CA ALA A 35 10.85 19.13 5.13
C ALA A 35 11.60 19.82 3.97
N PRO A 36 12.63 19.17 3.39
CA PRO A 36 13.37 19.74 2.28
C PRO A 36 12.47 19.89 1.04
N ASN A 37 12.67 20.97 0.29
CA ASN A 37 12.00 21.15 -1.00
C ASN A 37 12.71 20.33 -2.08
N LEU A 38 12.27 19.09 -2.25
CA LEU A 38 12.78 18.19 -3.28
C LEU A 38 12.12 18.44 -4.64
N PRO A 39 12.78 18.10 -5.76
CA PRO A 39 12.13 18.06 -7.06
C PRO A 39 11.01 17.02 -7.08
N ARG A 40 9.95 17.28 -7.86
CA ARG A 40 8.85 16.32 -8.09
C ARG A 40 9.39 15.11 -8.86
N ASP A 41 8.94 13.92 -8.48
CA ASP A 41 9.17 12.71 -9.28
C ASP A 41 8.10 12.60 -10.37
N ALA A 42 8.46 12.90 -11.62
CA ALA A 42 7.49 12.89 -12.71
C ALA A 42 7.05 11.50 -13.14
N ASP A 43 7.78 10.46 -12.73
CA ASP A 43 7.41 9.05 -12.99
C ASP A 43 6.32 8.56 -12.04
N VAL A 44 6.02 9.30 -10.97
CA VAL A 44 5.06 8.89 -9.93
C VAL A 44 3.86 9.81 -9.87
N VAL A 45 4.06 11.12 -9.93
CA VAL A 45 2.98 12.08 -9.70
C VAL A 45 3.09 13.25 -10.66
N SER A 46 1.98 13.60 -11.31
CA SER A 46 1.92 14.80 -12.16
C SER A 46 1.95 16.08 -11.31
N GLU A 47 2.14 17.24 -11.95
CA GLU A 47 2.02 18.51 -11.21
C GLU A 47 0.59 18.74 -10.72
N GLU A 48 -0.40 18.40 -11.55
CA GLU A 48 -1.82 18.52 -11.21
C GLU A 48 -2.18 17.68 -9.98
N ASP A 49 -1.80 16.39 -9.99
CA ASP A 49 -2.04 15.49 -8.85
C ASP A 49 -1.36 16.01 -7.57
N LEU A 50 -0.14 16.53 -7.69
CA LEU A 50 0.58 17.10 -6.56
C LEU A 50 -0.16 18.31 -5.98
N GLN A 51 -0.76 19.15 -6.81
CA GLN A 51 -1.59 20.27 -6.35
C GLN A 51 -2.86 19.80 -5.66
N VAL A 52 -3.49 18.73 -6.13
CA VAL A 52 -4.64 18.09 -5.47
C VAL A 52 -4.26 17.62 -4.06
N TYR A 53 -3.15 16.89 -3.92
CA TYR A 53 -2.64 16.47 -2.61
C TYR A 53 -2.35 17.69 -1.70
N ALA A 54 -1.69 18.72 -2.25
CA ALA A 54 -1.36 19.92 -1.49
C ALA A 54 -2.62 20.67 -1.02
N GLN A 55 -3.66 20.76 -1.86
CA GLN A 55 -4.92 21.41 -1.49
C GLN A 55 -5.65 20.63 -0.39
N ALA A 56 -5.74 19.30 -0.51
CA ALA A 56 -6.37 18.46 0.48
C ALA A 56 -5.66 18.55 1.84
N LEU A 57 -4.31 18.49 1.86
CA LEU A 57 -3.54 18.60 3.09
C LEU A 57 -3.55 20.00 3.69
N ARG A 58 -3.61 21.07 2.88
CA ARG A 58 -3.79 22.44 3.41
C ARG A 58 -5.13 22.59 4.13
N ARG A 59 -6.17 21.93 3.64
CA ARG A 59 -7.52 22.00 4.22
C ARG A 59 -7.65 21.14 5.47
N ASN A 60 -7.10 19.94 5.46
CA ASN A 60 -7.39 18.91 6.47
C ASN A 60 -6.22 18.64 7.44
N GLY A 61 -5.00 19.06 7.09
CA GLY A 61 -3.78 18.62 7.78
C GLY A 61 -3.60 17.10 7.73
N PHE A 62 -2.88 16.58 8.72
CA PHE A 62 -2.65 15.13 8.92
C PHE A 62 -3.50 14.54 10.06
N CYS A 63 -4.34 15.34 10.72
CA CYS A 63 -5.16 14.89 11.84
C CYS A 63 -6.14 13.76 11.49
N GLY A 64 -6.56 13.66 10.23
CA GLY A 64 -7.39 12.57 9.72
C GLY A 64 -6.64 11.25 9.53
N PRO A 65 -5.53 11.22 8.77
CA PRO A 65 -4.78 9.99 8.52
C PRO A 65 -3.86 9.53 9.66
N ASP A 66 -3.29 10.43 10.47
CA ASP A 66 -2.33 10.04 11.52
C ASP A 66 -2.91 9.07 12.56
N PRO A 67 -4.18 9.20 13.00
CA PRO A 67 -4.79 8.23 13.90
C PRO A 67 -4.79 6.78 13.41
N ASP A 68 -4.75 6.50 12.10
CA ASP A 68 -4.70 5.12 11.59
C ASP A 68 -3.49 4.34 12.15
N TYR A 69 -2.40 5.04 12.48
CA TYR A 69 -1.17 4.47 13.05
C TYR A 69 -1.12 4.47 14.59
N MET A 70 -2.15 5.03 15.24
CA MET A 70 -2.19 5.20 16.70
C MET A 70 -3.21 4.26 17.37
N ASN A 71 -3.90 3.43 16.58
CA ASN A 71 -5.06 2.64 17.02
C ASN A 71 -4.83 1.12 17.02
N ASP A 72 -3.58 0.64 17.00
CA ASP A 72 -3.26 -0.79 16.94
C ASP A 72 -4.02 -1.63 17.98
N ALA A 73 -4.10 -1.17 19.23
CA ALA A 73 -4.80 -1.89 20.29
C ALA A 73 -6.33 -1.96 20.07
N ALA A 74 -6.93 -0.87 19.58
CA ALA A 74 -8.36 -0.83 19.26
C ALA A 74 -8.67 -1.72 18.04
N ASN A 75 -7.84 -1.64 17.00
CA ASN A 75 -7.94 -2.46 15.80
C ASN A 75 -7.80 -3.96 16.14
N ALA A 76 -6.87 -4.32 17.02
CA ALA A 76 -6.70 -5.70 17.50
C ALA A 76 -7.95 -6.21 18.23
N THR A 77 -8.57 -5.36 19.07
CA THR A 77 -9.80 -5.71 19.79
C THR A 77 -10.94 -6.01 18.84
N VAL A 78 -11.16 -5.15 17.84
CA VAL A 78 -12.17 -5.37 16.78
C VAL A 78 -11.88 -6.65 16.00
N GLY A 79 -10.61 -6.92 15.71
CA GLY A 79 -10.19 -8.11 14.97
C GLY A 79 -10.45 -9.44 15.69
N THR A 80 -10.63 -9.46 17.02
CA THR A 80 -10.85 -10.71 17.78
C THR A 80 -12.12 -11.47 17.37
N GLY A 81 -13.13 -10.77 16.85
CA GLY A 81 -14.37 -11.38 16.35
C GLY A 81 -14.35 -11.75 14.86
N ALA A 82 -13.27 -11.41 14.14
CA ALA A 82 -13.20 -11.63 12.70
C ALA A 82 -12.80 -13.09 12.37
N PRO A 83 -13.24 -13.63 11.22
CA PRO A 83 -12.76 -14.90 10.74
C PRO A 83 -11.23 -14.91 10.58
N ALA A 84 -10.59 -15.98 11.07
CA ALA A 84 -9.14 -16.14 10.95
C ALA A 84 -8.66 -16.44 9.52
N VAL A 85 -9.59 -16.78 8.61
CA VAL A 85 -9.36 -17.19 7.22
C VAL A 85 -10.27 -16.39 6.30
N LEU A 86 -9.72 -15.90 5.19
CA LEU A 86 -10.45 -15.26 4.11
C LEU A 86 -10.76 -16.30 3.03
N SER A 87 -11.98 -16.85 3.04
CA SER A 87 -12.41 -17.88 2.08
C SER A 87 -12.82 -17.33 0.71
N LEU A 88 -12.89 -16.01 0.55
CA LEU A 88 -13.15 -15.34 -0.72
C LEU A 88 -11.89 -15.33 -1.61
N PRO A 89 -12.01 -15.22 -2.94
CA PRO A 89 -10.85 -15.06 -3.81
C PRO A 89 -10.09 -13.76 -3.49
N VAL A 90 -8.78 -13.86 -3.26
CA VAL A 90 -7.90 -12.73 -2.92
C VAL A 90 -6.85 -12.54 -4.02
N LEU A 91 -6.60 -11.28 -4.40
CA LEU A 91 -5.44 -10.88 -5.19
C LEU A 91 -4.50 -10.05 -4.33
N PHE A 92 -3.23 -10.46 -4.25
CA PHE A 92 -2.17 -9.66 -3.66
C PHE A 92 -1.15 -9.24 -4.73
N LEU A 93 -0.95 -7.93 -4.87
CA LEU A 93 0.03 -7.34 -5.79
C LEU A 93 1.28 -6.95 -5.01
N HIS A 94 2.35 -7.70 -5.18
CA HIS A 94 3.66 -7.36 -4.63
C HIS A 94 4.31 -6.23 -5.45
N ALA A 95 4.76 -5.19 -4.77
CA ALA A 95 5.73 -4.26 -5.35
C ALA A 95 7.14 -4.87 -5.26
N ARG A 96 7.85 -4.94 -6.38
CA ARG A 96 9.20 -5.53 -6.45
C ARG A 96 10.22 -4.76 -5.62
N TYR A 97 10.05 -3.45 -5.49
CA TYR A 97 11.04 -2.54 -4.89
C TYR A 97 10.48 -1.79 -3.68
N ASP A 98 9.40 -2.28 -3.08
CA ASP A 98 8.87 -1.71 -1.83
C ASP A 98 9.64 -2.29 -0.65
N ASP A 99 10.43 -1.44 -0.01
CA ASP A 99 11.25 -1.75 1.16
C ASP A 99 10.47 -1.60 2.49
N VAL A 100 9.30 -0.96 2.46
CA VAL A 100 8.40 -0.83 3.62
C VAL A 100 7.52 -2.06 3.73
N CYS A 101 6.79 -2.39 2.66
CA CYS A 101 6.00 -3.62 2.53
C CYS A 101 6.80 -4.67 1.76
N GLU A 102 8.00 -4.97 2.26
CA GLU A 102 8.91 -5.94 1.64
C GLU A 102 8.32 -7.35 1.77
N THR A 103 7.62 -7.80 0.75
CA THR A 103 6.91 -9.08 0.74
C THR A 103 7.53 -10.09 -0.24
N ARG A 104 8.69 -9.74 -0.81
CA ARG A 104 9.38 -10.55 -1.81
C ARG A 104 10.39 -11.50 -1.17
N HIS A 105 11.05 -11.04 -0.13
CA HIS A 105 12.16 -11.74 0.52
C HIS A 105 12.02 -11.85 2.03
N SER A 106 11.02 -11.19 2.64
CA SER A 106 10.68 -11.31 4.06
C SER A 106 9.48 -12.25 4.31
N GLN A 107 9.19 -12.47 5.60
CA GLN A 107 8.05 -13.24 6.10
C GLN A 107 6.71 -12.46 6.11
N LEU A 108 6.70 -11.19 5.69
CA LEU A 108 5.48 -10.35 5.75
C LEU A 108 4.31 -10.92 4.93
N ALA A 109 4.58 -11.72 3.89
CA ALA A 109 3.56 -12.39 3.09
C ALA A 109 3.08 -13.74 3.67
N ASP A 110 3.73 -14.27 4.72
CA ASP A 110 3.41 -15.62 5.19
C ASP A 110 2.00 -15.69 5.79
N ALA A 111 1.58 -14.61 6.47
CA ALA A 111 0.25 -14.54 7.07
C ALA A 111 -0.88 -14.59 6.03
N ILE A 112 -0.73 -13.90 4.89
CA ILE A 112 -1.77 -13.90 3.85
C ILE A 112 -1.82 -15.26 3.13
N ARG A 113 -0.66 -15.89 2.87
CA ARG A 113 -0.57 -17.24 2.29
C ARG A 113 -1.20 -18.31 3.17
N ALA A 114 -1.01 -18.20 4.49
CA ALA A 114 -1.60 -19.14 5.45
C ALA A 114 -3.11 -18.96 5.65
N ARG A 115 -3.62 -17.72 5.50
CA ARG A 115 -5.01 -17.36 5.84
C ARG A 115 -5.93 -17.14 4.63
N CYS A 116 -5.41 -17.18 3.41
CA CYS A 116 -6.19 -17.01 2.18
C CYS A 116 -6.01 -18.27 1.31
N PRO A 117 -6.88 -19.30 1.46
CA PRO A 117 -6.77 -20.53 0.66
C PRO A 117 -6.98 -20.30 -0.84
N ASP A 118 -7.72 -19.25 -1.22
CA ASP A 118 -7.86 -18.80 -2.60
C ASP A 118 -7.06 -17.49 -2.82
N LEU A 119 -5.73 -17.61 -2.82
CA LEU A 119 -4.82 -16.50 -3.02
C LEU A 119 -4.19 -16.53 -4.42
N THR A 120 -4.32 -15.42 -5.15
CA THR A 120 -3.53 -15.12 -6.35
C THR A 120 -2.47 -14.07 -6.02
N GLU A 121 -1.20 -14.39 -6.26
CA GLU A 121 -0.10 -13.43 -6.11
C GLU A 121 0.43 -12.98 -7.48
N ARG A 122 0.72 -11.69 -7.64
CA ARG A 122 1.42 -11.12 -8.80
C ARG A 122 2.45 -10.10 -8.37
N ILE A 123 3.51 -9.94 -9.15
CA ILE A 123 4.61 -9.02 -8.84
C ILE A 123 4.64 -7.93 -9.91
N ILE A 124 4.70 -6.68 -9.49
CA ILE A 124 4.82 -5.51 -10.36
C ILE A 124 6.15 -4.83 -10.09
N ALA A 125 6.86 -4.42 -11.14
CA ALA A 125 8.16 -3.76 -11.04
C ALA A 125 7.99 -2.27 -10.67
N THR A 126 7.68 -2.01 -9.39
CA THR A 126 7.33 -0.70 -8.83
C THR A 126 7.82 -0.61 -7.38
N GLY A 127 7.93 0.61 -6.86
CA GLY A 127 7.98 0.89 -5.43
C GLY A 127 6.60 0.83 -4.77
N HIS A 128 6.50 1.47 -3.60
CA HIS A 128 5.31 1.46 -2.74
C HIS A 128 4.04 2.00 -3.44
N GLY A 129 4.19 2.97 -4.34
CA GLY A 129 3.07 3.59 -5.05
C GLY A 129 2.65 2.82 -6.32
N LEU A 130 2.25 1.55 -6.20
CA LEU A 130 1.98 0.66 -7.35
C LEU A 130 1.11 1.33 -8.44
N ALA A 131 -0.03 1.90 -8.03
CA ALA A 131 -1.03 2.46 -8.93
C ALA A 131 -0.53 3.75 -9.62
N GLN A 132 0.31 4.52 -8.91
CA GLN A 132 0.90 5.75 -9.42
C GLN A 132 2.07 5.47 -10.38
N GLU A 133 2.97 4.55 -10.02
CA GLU A 133 4.17 4.23 -10.78
C GLU A 133 3.91 3.35 -12.00
N GLN A 134 3.00 2.38 -11.89
CA GLN A 134 2.72 1.38 -12.93
C GLN A 134 1.22 1.16 -13.16
N PRO A 135 0.43 2.23 -13.43
CA PRO A 135 -1.04 2.15 -13.53
C PRO A 135 -1.51 1.12 -14.54
N ARG A 136 -0.85 1.03 -15.71
CA ARG A 136 -1.20 0.06 -16.76
C ARG A 136 -1.00 -1.39 -16.31
N ALA A 137 0.10 -1.69 -15.63
CA ALA A 137 0.38 -3.04 -15.14
C ALA A 137 -0.58 -3.43 -14.01
N VAL A 138 -0.88 -2.49 -13.10
CA VAL A 138 -1.87 -2.68 -12.04
C VAL A 138 -3.26 -2.94 -12.63
N HIS A 139 -3.72 -2.08 -13.56
CA HIS A 139 -5.01 -2.27 -14.23
C HIS A 139 -5.08 -3.58 -15.00
N ALA A 140 -4.02 -3.99 -15.70
CA ALA A 140 -4.00 -5.26 -16.41
C ALA A 140 -4.11 -6.45 -15.43
N ALA A 141 -3.36 -6.44 -14.32
CA ALA A 141 -3.42 -7.49 -13.31
C ALA A 141 -4.81 -7.59 -12.67
N LEU A 142 -5.42 -6.44 -12.32
CA LEU A 142 -6.77 -6.38 -11.78
C LEU A 142 -7.81 -6.91 -12.77
N ALA A 143 -7.79 -6.42 -14.01
CA ALA A 143 -8.76 -6.82 -15.03
C ALA A 143 -8.69 -8.32 -15.36
N GLN A 144 -7.47 -8.86 -15.51
CA GLN A 144 -7.26 -10.29 -15.74
C GLN A 144 -7.77 -11.14 -14.57
N TRP A 145 -7.46 -10.72 -13.33
CA TRP A 145 -7.89 -11.46 -12.15
C TRP A 145 -9.41 -11.42 -11.96
N LEU A 146 -10.04 -10.25 -12.11
CA LEU A 146 -11.49 -10.09 -12.03
C LEU A 146 -12.21 -10.97 -13.06
N ALA A 147 -11.74 -10.96 -14.31
CA ALA A 147 -12.29 -11.79 -15.37
C ALA A 147 -12.15 -13.30 -15.09
N ALA A 148 -11.03 -13.72 -14.47
CA ALA A 148 -10.76 -15.12 -14.20
C ALA A 148 -11.42 -15.65 -12.91
N ARG A 149 -11.62 -14.81 -11.89
CA ARG A 149 -11.96 -15.27 -10.52
C ARG A 149 -13.26 -14.72 -9.96
N VAL A 150 -13.76 -13.61 -10.48
CA VAL A 150 -14.95 -12.93 -9.94
C VAL A 150 -16.12 -12.97 -10.91
N ALA A 151 -15.87 -12.92 -12.22
CA ALA A 151 -16.92 -12.97 -13.24
C ALA A 151 -17.72 -14.29 -13.28
N SER A 152 -17.24 -15.35 -12.64
CA SER A 152 -17.95 -16.64 -12.49
C SER A 152 -18.81 -16.73 -11.22
N ALA A 153 -18.74 -15.76 -10.31
CA ALA A 153 -19.59 -15.68 -9.13
C ALA A 153 -20.80 -14.78 -9.44
N GLY A 154 -21.85 -15.36 -10.03
CA GLY A 154 -23.15 -14.68 -10.13
C GLY A 154 -23.67 -14.27 -8.74
N PRO A 155 -24.58 -13.29 -8.65
CA PRO A 155 -25.16 -12.90 -7.36
C PRO A 155 -25.77 -14.12 -6.67
N ALA A 156 -25.47 -14.30 -5.38
CA ALA A 156 -26.10 -15.34 -4.57
C ALA A 156 -27.62 -15.19 -4.65
N PRO A 157 -28.40 -16.28 -4.82
CA PRO A 157 -29.85 -16.20 -4.82
C PRO A 157 -30.29 -15.58 -3.48
N ALA A 158 -31.09 -14.52 -3.56
CA ALA A 158 -31.68 -13.90 -2.38
C ALA A 158 -32.43 -14.97 -1.60
N SER A 159 -32.03 -15.21 -0.35
CA SER A 159 -32.82 -16.00 0.58
C SER A 159 -34.13 -15.28 0.81
N SER A 160 -35.23 -15.85 0.29
CA SER A 160 -36.58 -15.36 0.56
C SER A 160 -36.92 -15.55 2.05
N PRO A 161 -37.71 -14.63 2.63
CA PRO A 161 -38.12 -14.66 4.04
C PRO A 161 -39.05 -15.84 4.37
#